data_AF-A0A378B8I9-F1
#
_entry.id   AF-A0A378B8I9-F1
#
_cell.length_a   1.000
_cell.length_b   1.000
_cell.length_c   1.000
_cell.angle_alpha   90.00
_cell.angle_beta   90.00
_cell.angle_gamma   90.00
#
_symmetry.space_group_name_H-M   'P 1'
#
loop_
_entity.id
_entity.type
_entity.pdbx_description
1 polymer ?
#
loop_
_entity_poly.entity_id
_entity_poly.type
_entity_poly.pdbx_seq_one_letter_code
_entity_poly.pdbx_strand_id
1 'polypeptide(L)'
;MWINGYLWKLEPGDSVGFPAGTGICHTFLNNTEQEVRLLVVGEANKKYNRIYYPLNPGYAATRQDRWVDHPPQFFGPHDGKPRKK
;
A
#
# COMPACT_ATOMS: atom_id res chain seq x y z
N MET A 1 -4.99 7.93 -3.10
CA MET A 1 -3.90 6.93 -3.04
C MET A 1 -2.85 7.40 -2.05
N TRP A 2 -2.45 6.54 -1.11
CA TRP A 2 -1.32 6.80 -0.23
C TRP A 2 -0.12 5.99 -0.73
N ILE A 3 1.03 6.64 -0.94
CA ILE A 3 2.30 6.00 -1.33
C ILE A 3 3.38 6.55 -0.42
N ASN A 4 4.00 5.69 0.40
CA ASN A 4 5.11 6.05 1.28
C ASN A 4 4.90 7.38 2.03
N GLY A 5 3.75 7.58 2.66
CA GLY A 5 3.49 8.79 3.46
C GLY A 5 3.00 10.02 2.69
N TYR A 6 2.83 9.94 1.36
CA TYR A 6 2.31 11.02 0.52
C TYR A 6 0.97 10.64 -0.10
N LEU A 7 0.11 11.65 -0.30
CA LEU A 7 -1.20 11.49 -0.91
C LEU A 7 -1.19 11.92 -2.37
N TRP A 8 -1.76 11.06 -3.20
CA TRP A 8 -2.02 11.29 -4.61
C TRP A 8 -3.53 11.17 -4.84
N LYS A 9 -4.14 12.22 -5.38
CA LYS A 9 -5.55 12.19 -5.77
C LYS A 9 -5.69 11.31 -7.01
N LEU A 10 -6.69 10.44 -7.02
CA LEU A 10 -7.06 9.62 -8.19
C LEU A 10 -8.47 9.97 -8.62
N GLU A 11 -8.75 9.79 -9.91
CA GLU A 11 -10.06 9.91 -10.53
C GLU A 11 -10.37 8.74 -11.48
N PRO A 12 -11.64 8.54 -11.90
CA PRO A 12 -11.99 7.49 -12.84
C PRO A 12 -11.17 7.59 -14.14
N GLY A 13 -10.50 6.50 -14.51
CA GLY A 13 -9.59 6.45 -15.66
C GLY A 13 -8.12 6.39 -15.27
N ASP A 14 -7.77 6.81 -14.05
CA ASP A 14 -6.39 6.71 -13.57
C ASP A 14 -5.95 5.26 -13.38
N SER A 15 -4.66 5.02 -13.63
CA SER A 15 -3.99 3.74 -13.41
C SER A 15 -2.75 3.93 -12.54
N VAL A 16 -2.53 2.99 -11.61
CA VAL A 16 -1.35 2.98 -10.75
C VAL A 16 -0.74 1.58 -10.76
N GLY A 17 0.58 1.51 -10.96
CA GLY A 17 1.33 0.25 -10.97
C GLY A 17 2.35 0.19 -9.83
N PHE A 18 2.56 -1.01 -9.30
CA PHE A 18 3.53 -1.26 -8.22
C PHE A 18 4.51 -2.37 -8.63
N PRO A 19 5.68 -2.00 -9.19
CA PRO A 19 6.71 -2.98 -9.51
C PRO A 19 7.18 -3.72 -8.25
N ALA A 20 7.24 -5.06 -8.33
CA ALA A 20 7.75 -5.90 -7.26
C ALA A 20 9.23 -5.59 -6.97
N GLY A 21 9.68 -5.85 -5.75
CA GLY A 21 11.08 -5.64 -5.37
C GLY A 21 11.44 -4.19 -5.00
N THR A 22 10.55 -3.22 -5.16
CA THR A 22 10.85 -1.80 -4.90
C THR A 22 10.80 -1.42 -3.41
N GLY A 23 10.04 -2.18 -2.60
CA GLY A 23 9.74 -1.84 -1.21
C GLY A 23 8.68 -0.74 -1.04
N ILE A 24 8.18 -0.16 -2.14
CA ILE A 24 7.15 0.89 -2.10
C ILE A 24 5.89 0.34 -1.42
N CYS A 25 5.40 1.09 -0.43
CA CYS A 25 4.21 0.77 0.33
C CYS A 25 3.07 1.67 -0.11
N HIS A 26 1.88 1.10 -0.23
CA HIS A 26 0.70 1.83 -0.68
C HIS A 26 -0.57 1.38 0.05
N THR A 27 -1.57 2.25 0.04
CA THR A 27 -2.94 1.89 0.41
C THR A 27 -3.93 2.84 -0.27
N PHE A 28 -5.12 2.32 -0.59
CA PHE A 28 -6.21 3.14 -1.10
C PHE A 28 -7.00 3.73 0.06
N LEU A 29 -7.12 5.05 0.08
CA LEU A 29 -7.88 5.79 1.08
C LEU A 29 -9.10 6.39 0.38
N ASN A 30 -10.30 5.92 0.72
CA ASN A 30 -11.53 6.58 0.30
C ASN A 30 -11.86 7.71 1.29
N ASN A 31 -11.37 8.91 0.99
CA ASN A 31 -11.69 10.14 1.72
C ASN A 31 -12.84 10.92 1.04
N THR A 32 -13.69 10.24 0.28
CA THR A 32 -14.86 10.84 -0.38
C THR A 32 -16.14 10.36 0.29
N GLU A 33 -17.24 11.09 0.10
CA GLU A 33 -18.56 10.67 0.59
C GLU A 33 -19.16 9.50 -0.21
N GLN A 34 -18.67 9.28 -1.42
CA GLN A 34 -19.21 8.31 -2.37
C GLN A 34 -18.47 6.96 -2.29
N GLU A 35 -19.06 5.93 -2.89
CA GLU A 35 -18.39 4.64 -3.07
C GLU A 35 -17.31 4.76 -4.16
N VAL A 36 -16.12 4.23 -3.88
CA VAL A 36 -15.03 4.14 -4.84
C VAL A 36 -14.90 2.68 -5.28
N ARG A 37 -14.92 2.46 -6.59
CA ARG A 37 -14.73 1.13 -7.20
C ARG A 37 -13.38 1.07 -7.89
N LEU A 38 -12.62 0.02 -7.59
CA LEU A 38 -11.30 -0.22 -8.14
C LEU A 38 -11.28 -1.58 -8.81
N LEU A 39 -10.69 -1.67 -10.00
CA LEU A 39 -10.28 -2.94 -10.57
C LEU A 39 -8.82 -3.18 -10.16
N VAL A 40 -8.58 -4.21 -9.34
CA VAL A 40 -7.23 -4.58 -8.91
C VAL A 40 -6.81 -5.84 -9.65
N VAL A 41 -5.74 -5.73 -10.43
CA VAL A 41 -5.13 -6.84 -11.16
C VAL A 41 -3.73 -7.05 -10.61
N GLY A 42 -3.43 -8.29 -10.23
CA GLY A 42 -2.13 -8.65 -9.68
C GLY A 42 -1.85 -10.12 -9.91
N GLU A 43 -0.57 -10.49 -9.87
CA GLU A 43 -0.17 -11.88 -9.92
C GLU A 43 -0.62 -12.62 -8.65
N ALA A 44 -1.03 -13.88 -8.80
CA ALA A 44 -1.40 -14.73 -7.68
C ALA A 44 -0.24 -14.92 -6.70
N ASN A 45 -0.57 -15.13 -5.42
CA ASN A 45 0.46 -15.28 -4.40
C ASN A 45 1.34 -16.52 -4.62
N LYS A 46 2.66 -16.35 -4.48
CA LYS A 46 3.67 -17.42 -4.62
C LYS A 46 4.42 -17.62 -3.31
N LYS A 47 4.95 -18.83 -3.08
CA LYS A 47 5.65 -19.19 -1.84
C LYS A 47 6.87 -18.31 -1.52
N TYR A 48 7.50 -17.73 -2.54
CA TYR A 48 8.68 -16.87 -2.39
C TYR A 48 8.35 -15.37 -2.30
N ASN A 49 7.08 -14.99 -2.40
CA ASN A 49 6.68 -13.60 -2.21
C ASN A 49 6.98 -13.19 -0.76
N ARG A 50 7.36 -11.92 -0.58
CA ARG A 50 7.59 -11.32 0.73
C ARG A 50 6.81 -10.01 0.84
N ILE A 51 6.31 -9.69 2.03
CA ILE A 51 5.45 -8.53 2.26
C ILE A 51 5.99 -7.63 3.38
N TYR A 52 6.01 -6.32 3.13
CA TYR A 52 6.44 -5.31 4.09
C TYR A 52 5.23 -4.48 4.58
N TYR A 53 5.03 -4.40 5.91
CA TYR A 53 4.02 -3.55 6.55
C TYR A 53 4.68 -2.49 7.45
N PRO A 54 5.08 -1.32 6.91
CA PRO A 54 5.84 -0.31 7.66
C PRO A 54 5.08 0.31 8.84
N LEU A 55 3.77 0.47 8.70
CA LEU A 55 2.92 1.20 9.67
C LEU A 55 2.01 0.26 10.49
N ASN A 56 2.20 -1.06 10.39
CA ASN A 56 1.43 -2.03 11.15
C ASN A 56 2.34 -3.16 11.68
N PRO A 57 3.24 -2.84 12.63
CA PRO A 57 4.25 -3.78 13.13
C PRO A 57 3.62 -5.02 13.80
N GLY A 58 2.47 -4.86 14.46
CA GLY A 58 1.74 -5.96 15.07
C GLY A 58 1.25 -6.98 14.04
N TYR A 59 0.66 -6.52 12.94
CA TYR A 59 0.25 -7.42 11.85
C TYR A 59 1.46 -8.00 11.10
N ALA A 60 2.51 -7.19 10.87
CA ALA A 60 3.75 -7.69 10.28
C ALA A 60 4.32 -8.88 11.06
N ALA A 61 4.26 -8.84 12.40
CA ALA A 61 4.78 -9.92 13.25
C ALA A 61 4.01 -11.25 13.11
N THR A 62 2.78 -11.25 12.59
CA THR A 62 2.01 -12.49 12.36
C THR A 62 2.32 -13.15 11.00
N ARG A 63 3.05 -12.45 10.12
CA ARG A 63 3.35 -12.89 8.76
C ARG A 63 4.61 -13.75 8.71
N GLN A 64 4.48 -14.98 8.21
CA GLN A 64 5.62 -15.85 7.92
C GLN A 64 6.46 -15.33 6.74
N ASP A 65 5.84 -14.64 5.79
CA ASP A 65 6.45 -14.06 4.59
C ASP A 65 6.85 -12.58 4.80
N ARG A 66 7.08 -12.17 6.06
CA ARG A 66 7.50 -10.79 6.35
C ARG A 66 8.81 -10.46 5.65
N TRP A 67 8.80 -9.38 4.87
CA TRP A 67 9.98 -8.86 4.20
C TRP A 67 10.75 -7.94 5.15
N VAL A 68 11.93 -8.36 5.60
CA VAL A 68 12.75 -7.63 6.59
C VAL A 68 13.98 -6.95 5.97
N ASP A 69 14.38 -7.38 4.77
CA ASP A 69 15.55 -6.93 4.01
C ASP A 69 15.12 -6.19 2.72
N HIS A 70 14.01 -5.45 2.77
CA HIS A 70 13.52 -4.67 1.63
C HIS A 70 14.41 -3.44 1.38
N PRO A 71 14.41 -2.88 0.15
CA PRO A 71 15.10 -1.61 -0.12
C PRO A 71 14.61 -0.50 0.82
N PRO A 72 15.51 0.39 1.31
CA PRO A 72 15.13 1.50 2.17
C PRO A 72 14.01 2.35 1.57
N GLN A 73 13.01 2.69 2.38
CA GLN A 73 11.90 3.56 2.01
C GLN A 73 11.88 4.80 2.91
N PHE A 74 11.53 5.95 2.32
CA PHE A 74 11.34 7.20 3.05
C PHE A 74 9.84 7.51 3.12
N PHE A 75 9.36 7.79 4.32
CA PHE A 75 7.95 8.07 4.56
C PHE A 75 7.70 9.56 4.74
N GLY A 76 6.75 10.09 3.97
CA GLY A 76 6.12 11.38 4.22
C GLY A 76 5.25 11.37 5.50
N PRO A 77 4.65 12.51 5.85
CA PRO A 77 4.00 12.72 7.14
C PRO A 77 2.63 12.03 7.29
N HIS A 78 2.05 11.49 6.21
CA HIS A 78 0.70 10.92 6.28
C HIS A 78 0.70 9.50 6.86
N ASP A 79 -0.21 9.22 7.80
CA ASP A 79 -0.31 7.99 8.61
C ASP A 79 -0.94 6.77 7.91
N GLY A 80 -1.23 6.88 6.61
CA GLY A 80 -1.89 5.84 5.83
C GLY A 80 -3.33 5.49 6.27
N LYS A 81 -4.01 6.35 7.05
CA LYS A 81 -5.40 6.14 7.47
C LYS A 81 -6.36 7.09 6.75
N PRO A 82 -7.58 6.65 6.40
CA PRO A 82 -8.56 7.56 5.85
C PRO A 82 -8.92 8.63 6.90
N ARG A 83 -9.12 9.87 6.45
CA ARG A 83 -9.76 10.88 7.30
C ARG A 83 -11.26 10.58 7.22
N LYS A 84 -11.86 10.29 8.37
CA LYS A 84 -13.22 9.74 8.52
C LYS A 84 -14.26 10.39 7.58
N LYS A 85 -15.23 9.59 7.15
CA LYS A 85 -16.59 10.05 6.86
C LYS A 85 -17.27 10.47 8.15
#